data_AF-A0A1H6ETN2-F1
#
_entry.id   AF-A0A1H6ETN2-F1
#
_cell.length_a   1.000
_cell.length_b   1.000
_cell.length_c   1.000
_cell.angle_alpha   90.00
_cell.angle_beta   90.00
_cell.angle_gamma   90.00
#
_symmetry.space_group_name_H-M   'P 1'
#
loop_
_entity.id
_entity.type
_entity.pdbx_description
1 polymer ?
#
loop_
_entity_poly.entity_id
_entity_poly.type
_entity_poly.pdbx_seq_one_letter_code
_entity_poly.pdbx_strand_id
1 'polypeptide(L)'
;MTGGWQTWRFLPDKRLNRYYAAGTWTITVTAKGPGGTTITEYAAFDLKRETKLTSVTADKAARSNGGVRLRGSLTRVDPRGLTDHGPFGKQPIEILWRPDATSAWEKVGHATTDAAGAFVATVPGRTGGYWRARYPGTSHYATDASKSRQIVQ
;
A
#
# COMPACT_ATOMS: atom_id res chain seq x y z
N MET A 1 28.69 30.60 -19.03
CA MET A 1 28.58 29.73 -17.84
C MET A 1 27.50 28.71 -18.16
N THR A 2 27.86 27.43 -18.26
CA THR A 2 26.96 26.35 -18.67
C THR A 2 25.89 26.15 -17.60
N GLY A 3 24.64 26.49 -17.94
CA GLY A 3 23.45 26.28 -17.12
C GLY A 3 23.14 24.79 -16.98
N GLY A 4 23.91 24.11 -16.11
CA GLY A 4 23.64 22.73 -15.74
C GLY A 4 22.36 22.62 -14.91
N TRP A 5 21.65 21.51 -15.08
CA TRP A 5 20.54 21.15 -14.20
C TRP A 5 21.01 21.12 -12.75
N GLN A 6 20.28 21.80 -11.87
CA GLN A 6 20.52 21.75 -10.43
C GLN A 6 19.34 21.05 -9.76
N THR A 7 19.62 20.03 -8.96
CA THR A 7 18.62 19.40 -8.10
C THR A 7 18.63 20.08 -6.73
N TRP A 8 17.54 20.77 -6.42
CA TRP A 8 17.34 21.38 -5.11
C TRP A 8 16.46 20.46 -4.27
N ARG A 9 16.96 20.05 -3.09
CA ARG A 9 16.18 19.28 -2.13
C ARG A 9 15.46 20.24 -1.19
N PHE A 10 14.17 20.41 -1.40
CA PHE A 10 13.30 21.09 -0.44
C PHE A 10 13.02 20.14 0.72
N LEU A 11 13.75 20.31 1.83
CA LEU A 11 13.36 19.72 3.10
C LEU A 11 12.34 20.67 3.72
N PRO A 12 11.07 20.26 3.90
CA PRO A 12 10.13 21.13 4.59
C PRO A 12 10.60 21.31 6.04
N ASP A 13 10.60 22.54 6.54
CA ASP A 13 10.93 22.87 7.94
C ASP A 13 10.07 22.06 8.93
N LYS A 14 8.86 21.68 8.49
CA LYS A 14 7.96 20.81 9.21
C LYS A 14 7.95 19.42 8.60
N ARG A 15 8.25 18.41 9.42
CA ARG A 15 8.05 17.01 9.05
C ARG A 15 6.55 16.74 8.87
N LEU A 16 6.17 16.28 7.68
CA LEU A 16 4.83 15.76 7.44
C LEU A 16 4.64 14.51 8.30
N ASN A 17 3.55 14.49 9.05
CA ASN A 17 3.21 13.44 10.02
C ASN A 17 1.71 13.09 9.95
N ARG A 18 1.26 12.19 10.83
CA ARG A 18 -0.12 11.66 10.84
C ARG A 18 -1.23 12.70 10.97
N TYR A 19 -0.94 13.87 11.53
CA TYR A 19 -1.94 14.92 11.78
C TYR A 19 -2.25 15.74 10.52
N TYR A 20 -1.46 15.58 9.45
CA TYR A 20 -1.73 16.20 8.17
C TYR A 20 -2.75 15.38 7.35
N ALA A 21 -3.56 16.08 6.56
CA ALA A 21 -4.53 15.44 5.69
C ALA A 21 -3.82 14.65 4.59
N ALA A 22 -4.14 13.36 4.45
CA ALA A 22 -3.72 12.59 3.30
C ALA A 22 -4.53 12.97 2.06
N GLY A 23 -3.94 12.77 0.89
CA GLY A 23 -4.50 13.13 -0.41
C GLY A 23 -3.48 13.87 -1.25
N THR A 24 -3.95 14.57 -2.28
CA THR A 24 -3.09 15.32 -3.19
C THR A 24 -2.62 16.63 -2.54
N TRP A 25 -1.31 16.82 -2.55
CA TRP A 25 -0.60 18.00 -2.09
C TRP A 25 0.12 18.64 -3.28
N THR A 26 0.26 19.96 -3.23
CA THR A 26 0.94 20.73 -4.27
C THR A 26 2.14 21.44 -3.67
N ILE A 27 3.30 21.27 -4.30
CA ILE A 27 4.50 22.06 -4.06
C ILE A 27 4.49 23.22 -5.06
N THR A 28 4.75 24.42 -4.56
CA THR A 28 4.85 25.63 -5.37
C THR A 28 6.27 26.15 -5.30
N VAL A 29 6.87 26.44 -6.45
CA VAL A 29 8.21 27.05 -6.54
C VAL A 29 8.10 28.35 -7.30
N THR A 30 8.51 29.46 -6.67
CA THR A 30 8.53 30.78 -7.30
C THR A 30 9.97 31.26 -7.45
N ALA A 31 10.42 31.46 -8.69
CA ALA A 31 11.66 32.13 -9.02
C ALA A 31 11.42 33.64 -9.18
N LYS A 32 12.33 34.46 -8.66
CA LYS A 32 12.28 35.93 -8.80
C LYS A 32 13.53 36.41 -9.55
N GLY A 33 13.33 37.12 -10.64
CA GLY A 33 14.38 37.71 -11.47
C GLY A 33 14.63 39.19 -11.17
N PRO A 34 15.68 39.78 -11.75
CA PRO A 34 15.91 41.23 -11.71
C PRO A 34 14.67 42.01 -12.21
N GLY A 35 14.38 43.16 -11.61
CA GLY A 35 13.24 43.98 -12.00
C GLY A 35 11.86 43.47 -11.53
N GLY A 36 11.81 42.45 -10.69
CA GLY A 36 10.56 41.98 -10.06
C GLY A 36 9.79 40.91 -10.85
N THR A 37 10.34 40.42 -11.96
CA THR A 37 9.76 39.30 -12.72
C THR A 37 9.66 38.05 -11.84
N THR A 38 8.52 37.37 -11.87
CA THR A 38 8.30 36.12 -11.15
C THR A 38 7.84 35.02 -12.11
N ILE A 39 8.36 33.81 -11.90
CA ILE A 39 7.88 32.59 -12.56
C ILE A 39 7.49 31.62 -11.45
N THR A 40 6.30 31.05 -11.54
CA THR A 40 5.78 30.09 -10.54
C THR A 40 5.46 28.77 -11.20
N GLU A 41 5.99 27.69 -10.66
CA GLU A 41 5.75 26.32 -11.09
C GLU A 41 5.11 25.48 -9.98
N TYR A 42 4.40 24.43 -10.37
CA TYR A 42 3.66 23.56 -9.47
C TYR A 42 4.00 22.09 -9.71
N ALA A 43 4.12 21.32 -8.64
CA ALA A 43 4.23 19.87 -8.70
C ALA A 43 3.28 19.23 -7.70
N ALA A 44 2.47 18.27 -8.14
CA ALA A 44 1.54 17.55 -7.28
C ALA A 44 2.13 16.20 -6.84
N PHE A 45 1.83 15.79 -5.61
CA PHE A 45 2.12 14.46 -5.09
C PHE A 45 1.04 14.02 -4.11
N ASP A 46 0.90 12.71 -3.89
CA ASP A 46 -0.01 12.19 -2.89
C ASP A 46 0.70 12.00 -1.54
N LEU A 47 0.25 12.70 -0.50
CA LEU A 47 0.57 12.35 0.87
C LEU A 47 -0.34 11.20 1.31
N LYS A 48 0.22 10.00 1.49
CA LYS A 48 -0.55 8.79 1.81
C LYS A 48 -0.36 8.37 3.27
N ARG A 49 -1.44 7.88 3.88
CA ARG A 49 -1.34 7.17 5.16
C ARG A 49 -0.79 5.78 4.92
N GLU A 50 0.23 5.42 5.69
CA GLU A 50 0.76 4.06 5.66
C GLU A 50 -0.33 3.04 6.04
N THR A 51 -0.35 1.92 5.32
CA THR A 51 -1.16 0.75 5.64
C THR A 51 -0.26 -0.45 5.87
N LYS A 52 -0.73 -1.42 6.67
CA LYS A 52 0.03 -2.63 7.02
C LYS A 52 -0.86 -3.85 7.05
N LEU A 53 -0.50 -4.83 6.24
CA LEU A 53 -0.97 -6.21 6.31
C LEU A 53 -0.17 -6.95 7.38
N THR A 54 -0.89 -7.45 8.37
CA THR A 54 -0.33 -8.13 9.54
C THR A 54 -0.94 -9.52 9.69
N SER A 55 -0.19 -10.41 10.33
CA SER A 55 -0.62 -11.78 10.64
C SER A 55 -1.11 -12.57 9.42
N VAL A 56 -0.56 -12.27 8.23
CA VAL A 56 -0.98 -12.95 7.00
C VAL A 56 -0.46 -14.38 6.98
N THR A 57 -1.40 -15.30 6.88
CA THR A 57 -1.22 -16.75 6.81
C THR A 57 -1.85 -17.28 5.51
N ALA A 58 -1.29 -18.37 5.01
CA ALA A 58 -1.83 -19.14 3.90
C ALA A 58 -1.76 -20.60 4.32
N ASP A 59 -2.88 -21.30 4.32
CA ASP A 59 -3.00 -22.69 4.79
C ASP A 59 -3.78 -23.50 3.75
N LYS A 60 -3.51 -24.81 3.64
CA LYS A 60 -4.38 -25.70 2.85
C LYS A 60 -5.81 -25.64 3.40
N ALA A 61 -6.79 -25.48 2.52
CA ALA A 61 -8.18 -25.45 2.92
C ALA A 61 -8.63 -26.85 3.38
N ALA A 62 -9.32 -26.93 4.52
CA ALA A 62 -9.75 -28.21 5.11
C ALA A 62 -10.92 -28.90 4.36
N ARG A 63 -11.50 -28.26 3.32
CA ARG A 63 -12.66 -28.80 2.58
C ARG A 63 -12.23 -29.71 1.42
N SER A 64 -13.10 -30.67 1.09
CA SER A 64 -12.89 -31.79 0.14
C SER A 64 -12.55 -31.40 -1.31
N ASN A 65 -12.76 -30.15 -1.69
CA ASN A 65 -12.46 -29.62 -3.03
C ASN A 65 -11.05 -29.00 -3.15
N GLY A 66 -10.24 -29.05 -2.09
CA GLY A 66 -8.87 -28.53 -2.09
C GLY A 66 -8.80 -27.00 -2.22
N GLY A 67 -7.58 -26.47 -2.14
CA GLY A 67 -7.32 -25.03 -2.28
C GLY A 67 -6.47 -24.48 -1.15
N VAL A 68 -6.25 -23.16 -1.18
CA VAL A 68 -5.51 -22.42 -0.16
C VAL A 68 -6.37 -21.31 0.42
N ARG A 69 -6.42 -21.27 1.75
CA ARG A 69 -7.11 -20.24 2.52
C ARG A 69 -6.11 -19.24 3.06
N LEU A 70 -6.30 -17.97 2.71
CA LEU A 70 -5.53 -16.86 3.24
C LEU A 70 -6.34 -16.10 4.28
N ARG A 71 -5.67 -15.68 5.34
CA ARG A 71 -6.22 -14.81 6.39
C ARG A 71 -5.20 -13.79 6.83
N GLY A 72 -5.67 -12.65 7.30
CA GLY A 72 -4.85 -11.66 7.98
C GLY A 72 -5.65 -10.41 8.33
N SER A 73 -4.96 -9.33 8.67
CA SER A 73 -5.59 -8.06 9.00
C SER A 73 -4.87 -6.89 8.34
N LEU A 74 -5.65 -5.92 7.84
CA LEU A 74 -5.16 -4.63 7.35
C LEU A 74 -5.38 -3.56 8.41
N THR A 75 -4.31 -2.83 8.71
CA THR A 75 -4.35 -1.64 9.56
C THR A 75 -3.87 -0.42 8.77
N ARG A 76 -4.15 0.77 9.29
CA ARG A 76 -3.68 2.04 8.73
C ARG A 76 -3.26 2.97 9.86
N VAL A 77 -2.37 3.92 9.57
CA VAL A 77 -2.06 5.00 10.51
C VAL A 77 -3.34 5.71 10.95
N ASP A 78 -3.52 5.86 12.26
CA ASP A 78 -4.66 6.59 12.82
C ASP A 78 -4.40 8.11 12.72
N PRO A 79 -5.20 8.86 11.95
CA PRO A 79 -5.04 10.31 11.82
C PRO A 79 -5.29 11.07 13.12
N ARG A 80 -6.03 10.49 14.07
CA ARG A 80 -6.32 11.13 15.36
C ARG A 80 -5.20 10.92 16.37
N GLY A 81 -4.29 9.97 16.12
CA GLY A 81 -3.20 9.62 17.01
C GLY A 81 -3.64 9.01 18.34
N LEU A 82 -4.86 8.47 18.43
CA LEU A 82 -5.31 7.73 19.62
C LEU A 82 -4.57 6.39 19.74
N THR A 83 -4.20 5.84 18.58
CA THR A 83 -3.29 4.70 18.43
C THR A 83 -2.28 5.03 17.33
N ASP A 84 -1.23 4.22 17.17
CA ASP A 84 -0.36 4.35 16.01
C ASP A 84 -1.02 3.85 14.73
N HIS A 85 -1.63 2.67 14.81
CA HIS A 85 -2.38 2.06 13.73
C HIS A 85 -3.73 1.56 14.23
N GLY A 86 -4.78 1.83 13.45
CA GLY A 86 -6.13 1.32 13.69
C GLY A 86 -6.56 0.35 12.58
N PRO A 87 -7.59 -0.47 12.85
CA PRO A 87 -8.15 -1.38 11.85
C PRO A 87 -8.63 -0.63 10.62
N PHE A 88 -8.45 -1.23 9.44
CA PHE A 88 -8.88 -0.63 8.19
C PHE A 88 -9.89 -1.52 7.46
N GLY A 89 -11.17 -1.29 7.80
CA GLY A 89 -12.28 -2.06 7.26
C GLY A 89 -12.78 -1.62 5.89
N LYS A 90 -13.57 -2.50 5.27
CA LYS A 90 -14.20 -2.33 3.96
C LYS A 90 -13.21 -2.08 2.82
N GLN A 91 -12.00 -2.62 2.93
CA GLN A 91 -10.94 -2.45 1.95
C GLN A 91 -10.77 -3.69 1.08
N PRO A 92 -10.54 -3.54 -0.24
CA PRO A 92 -10.26 -4.66 -1.11
C PRO A 92 -8.85 -5.19 -0.87
N ILE A 93 -8.73 -6.49 -0.65
CA ILE A 93 -7.47 -7.22 -0.58
C ILE A 93 -7.37 -8.12 -1.80
N GLU A 94 -6.26 -8.04 -2.52
CA GLU A 94 -5.97 -8.95 -3.62
C GLU A 94 -5.23 -10.17 -3.10
N ILE A 95 -5.61 -11.34 -3.61
CA ILE A 95 -4.92 -12.60 -3.34
C ILE A 95 -4.06 -12.92 -4.55
N LEU A 96 -2.76 -12.96 -4.32
CA LEU A 96 -1.77 -13.19 -5.36
C LEU A 96 -1.12 -14.56 -5.17
N TRP A 97 -0.89 -15.24 -6.29
CA TRP A 97 -0.26 -16.55 -6.36
C TRP A 97 0.81 -16.57 -7.44
N ARG A 98 1.82 -17.43 -7.27
CA ARG A 98 2.74 -17.83 -8.34
C ARG A 98 3.17 -19.28 -8.12
N PRO A 99 3.44 -20.06 -9.19
CA PRO A 99 3.81 -21.46 -9.07
C PRO A 99 5.17 -21.65 -8.38
N ASP A 100 6.14 -20.78 -8.66
CA ASP A 100 7.50 -20.84 -8.15
C ASP A 100 8.04 -19.43 -7.79
N ALA A 101 9.27 -19.37 -7.27
CA ALA A 101 9.86 -18.13 -6.78
C ALA A 101 10.29 -17.14 -7.89
N THR A 102 10.43 -17.61 -9.13
CA THR A 102 10.86 -16.84 -10.30
C THR A 102 9.69 -16.36 -11.14
N SER A 103 8.55 -17.06 -11.08
CA SER A 103 7.33 -16.69 -11.77
C SER A 103 6.73 -15.36 -11.30
N ALA A 104 6.06 -14.68 -12.23
CA ALA A 104 5.31 -13.47 -11.95
C ALA A 104 4.10 -13.75 -11.04
N TRP A 105 3.72 -12.75 -10.24
CA TRP A 105 2.53 -12.84 -9.39
C TRP A 105 1.26 -12.69 -10.22
N GLU A 106 0.37 -13.66 -10.11
CA GLU A 106 -0.97 -13.68 -10.69
C GLU A 106 -2.00 -13.31 -9.63
N LYS A 107 -2.95 -12.43 -9.97
CA LYS A 107 -4.11 -12.18 -9.10
C LYS A 107 -5.14 -13.28 -9.31
N VAL A 108 -5.32 -14.11 -8.29
CA VAL A 108 -6.17 -15.32 -8.34
C VAL A 108 -7.41 -15.22 -7.48
N GLY A 109 -7.56 -14.14 -6.73
CA GLY A 109 -8.72 -13.90 -5.88
C GLY A 109 -8.71 -12.53 -5.24
N HIS A 110 -9.73 -12.29 -4.43
CA HIS A 110 -9.86 -11.09 -3.62
C HIS A 110 -10.59 -11.41 -2.32
N ALA A 111 -10.46 -10.52 -1.34
CA ALA A 111 -11.28 -10.45 -0.14
C ALA A 111 -11.63 -8.99 0.14
N THR A 112 -12.56 -8.77 1.06
CA THR A 112 -12.83 -7.45 1.62
C THR A 112 -12.59 -7.52 3.12
N THR A 113 -11.91 -6.52 3.68
CA THR A 113 -11.72 -6.46 5.13
C THR A 113 -13.03 -6.16 5.84
N ASP A 114 -13.27 -6.80 6.98
CA ASP A 114 -14.38 -6.49 7.87
C ASP A 114 -14.13 -5.20 8.67
N ALA A 115 -15.06 -4.83 9.57
CA ALA A 115 -14.91 -3.62 10.39
C ALA A 115 -13.66 -3.63 11.30
N ALA A 116 -13.18 -4.81 11.69
CA ALA A 116 -11.95 -4.99 12.47
C ALA A 116 -10.69 -5.04 11.58
N GLY A 117 -10.84 -4.83 10.27
CA GLY A 117 -9.74 -4.89 9.31
C GLY A 117 -9.31 -6.31 8.95
N ALA A 118 -9.98 -7.34 9.47
CA ALA A 118 -9.65 -8.73 9.19
C ALA A 118 -10.18 -9.15 7.82
N PHE A 119 -9.48 -10.04 7.13
CA PHE A 119 -9.94 -10.63 5.87
C PHE A 119 -9.71 -12.13 5.84
N VAL A 120 -10.52 -12.80 5.03
CA VAL A 120 -10.40 -14.22 4.72
C VAL A 120 -10.71 -14.40 3.23
N ALA A 121 -9.87 -15.14 2.52
CA ALA A 121 -10.17 -15.64 1.17
C ALA A 121 -9.83 -17.12 1.08
N THR A 122 -10.58 -17.86 0.28
CA THR A 122 -10.21 -19.24 -0.10
C THR A 122 -10.17 -19.32 -1.61
N VAL A 123 -9.03 -19.73 -2.15
CA VAL A 123 -8.82 -19.92 -3.59
C VAL A 123 -8.85 -21.42 -3.88
N PRO A 124 -9.89 -21.92 -4.59
CA PRO A 124 -9.99 -23.33 -4.94
C PRO A 124 -9.01 -23.70 -6.05
N GLY A 125 -8.79 -25.01 -6.24
CA GLY A 125 -8.06 -25.54 -7.40
C GLY A 125 -6.55 -25.28 -7.44
N ARG A 126 -5.99 -24.60 -6.42
CA ARG A 126 -4.55 -24.37 -6.28
C ARG A 126 -4.09 -24.88 -4.92
N THR A 127 -3.26 -25.93 -4.91
CA THR A 127 -2.86 -26.65 -3.68
C THR A 127 -1.41 -26.42 -3.27
N GLY A 128 -0.62 -25.70 -4.08
CA GLY A 128 0.78 -25.39 -3.83
C GLY A 128 1.19 -24.00 -4.31
N GLY A 129 2.49 -23.73 -4.35
CA GLY A 129 3.09 -22.50 -4.84
C GLY A 129 3.23 -21.42 -3.76
N TYR A 130 3.53 -20.19 -4.19
CA TYR A 130 3.73 -19.05 -3.32
C TYR A 130 2.51 -18.14 -3.32
N TRP A 131 2.14 -17.67 -2.14
CA TRP A 131 0.94 -16.90 -1.87
C TRP A 131 1.28 -15.61 -1.15
N ARG A 132 0.56 -14.54 -1.44
CA ARG A 132 0.57 -13.30 -0.64
C ARG A 132 -0.74 -12.54 -0.78
N ALA A 133 -1.02 -11.70 0.21
CA ALA A 133 -2.08 -10.70 0.12
C ALA A 133 -1.49 -9.35 -0.29
N ARG A 134 -2.24 -8.54 -1.02
CA ARG A 134 -1.87 -7.17 -1.37
C ARG A 134 -3.05 -6.23 -1.17
N TYR A 135 -2.84 -5.14 -0.44
CA TYR A 135 -3.71 -3.99 -0.49
C TYR A 135 -3.22 -3.04 -1.59
N PRO A 136 -4.02 -2.74 -2.63
CA PRO A 136 -3.54 -1.97 -3.78
C PRO A 136 -3.25 -0.50 -3.48
N GLY A 137 -3.72 0.03 -2.34
CA GLY A 137 -3.61 1.44 -2.02
C GLY A 137 -4.62 2.32 -2.76
N THR A 138 -4.62 3.61 -2.42
CA THR A 138 -5.38 4.68 -3.09
C THR A 138 -4.52 5.95 -3.16
N SER A 139 -5.09 7.08 -3.57
CA SER A 139 -4.43 8.40 -3.45
C SER A 139 -4.26 8.86 -1.99
N HIS A 140 -5.00 8.28 -1.04
CA HIS A 140 -4.92 8.64 0.39
C HIS A 140 -4.23 7.58 1.25
N TYR A 141 -4.09 6.36 0.76
CA TYR A 141 -3.56 5.22 1.52
C TYR A 141 -2.47 4.49 0.73
N ALA A 142 -1.34 4.22 1.36
CA ALA A 142 -0.24 3.52 0.73
C ALA A 142 -0.65 2.07 0.42
N THR A 143 -0.12 1.52 -0.69
CA THR A 143 -0.19 0.08 -0.96
C THR A 143 0.66 -0.68 0.05
N ASP A 144 0.27 -1.92 0.33
CA ASP A 144 1.11 -2.84 1.11
C ASP A 144 0.94 -4.27 0.58
N ALA A 145 2.00 -5.06 0.66
CA ALA A 145 2.00 -6.46 0.26
C ALA A 145 2.59 -7.31 1.38
N SER A 146 1.89 -8.38 1.74
CA SER A 146 2.40 -9.30 2.76
C SER A 146 3.66 -10.01 2.30
N LYS A 147 4.42 -10.52 3.27
CA LYS A 147 5.46 -11.53 3.01
C LYS A 147 4.85 -12.71 2.22
N SER A 148 5.68 -13.31 1.38
CA SER A 148 5.30 -14.52 0.65
C SER A 148 5.22 -15.73 1.59
N ARG A 149 4.21 -16.58 1.38
CA ARG A 149 3.99 -17.84 2.07
C ARG A 149 4.01 -18.98 1.05
N GLN A 150 4.86 -19.97 1.25
CA GLN A 150 4.90 -21.15 0.38
C GLN A 150 3.96 -22.22 0.91
N ILE A 151 3.18 -22.81 0.01
CA ILE A 151 2.42 -24.04 0.26
C ILE A 151 3.06 -25.12 -0.58
N VAL A 152 3.52 -26.18 0.09
CA VAL A 152 4.02 -27.38 -0.58
C VAL A 152 2.82 -28.28 -0.89
N GLN A 153 2.77 -28.78 -2.13
CA GLN A 153 1.71 -29.69 -2.58
C GLN A 153 1.69 -30.97 -1.75
#